data_AF-F9PC33-F1
#
_entry.id   AF-F9PC33-F1
#
_cell.length_a   1.000
_cell.length_b   1.000
_cell.length_c   1.000
_cell.angle_alpha   90.00
_cell.angle_beta   90.00
_cell.angle_gamma   90.00
#
_symmetry.space_group_name_H-M   'P 1'
#
loop_
_entity.id
_entity.type
_entity.pdbx_description
1 polymer ?
#
loop_
_entity_poly.entity_id
_entity_poly.type
_entity_poly.pdbx_seq_one_letter_code
_entity_poly.pdbx_strand_id
1 'polypeptide(L)'
;MYRILNPMNNNVSLVRNSKGEELIVVGKGISFGKKKGDLISEDQVEKVFRMKTEESRENFMTLLKDVPLDFITVTYEIIDNLSKNTNILFKSTST
;
A
#
# COMPACT_ATOMS: atom_id res chain seq x y z
N MET A 1 -8.50 -1.32 13.26
CA MET A 1 -8.63 -2.59 12.50
C MET A 1 -8.92 -2.30 11.03
N TYR A 2 -8.41 -3.14 10.14
CA TYR A 2 -8.59 -3.06 8.70
C TYR A 2 -9.38 -4.26 8.18
N ARG A 3 -10.32 -4.04 7.26
CA ARG A 3 -11.06 -5.13 6.59
C ARG A 3 -10.50 -5.39 5.21
N ILE A 4 -10.13 -6.62 4.91
CA ILE A 4 -9.57 -7.00 3.60
C ILE A 4 -10.63 -6.87 2.51
N LEU A 5 -10.32 -6.06 1.49
CA LEU A 5 -11.07 -5.96 0.25
C LEU A 5 -10.49 -6.92 -0.80
N ASN A 6 -9.16 -6.98 -0.90
CA ASN A 6 -8.45 -7.87 -1.81
C ASN A 6 -7.05 -8.22 -1.24
N PRO A 7 -6.80 -9.49 -0.86
CA PRO A 7 -5.44 -9.92 -0.53
C PRO A 7 -4.61 -9.98 -1.81
N MET A 8 -3.60 -9.12 -1.94
CA MET A 8 -2.81 -9.00 -3.17
C MET A 8 -1.73 -10.09 -3.27
N ASN A 9 -0.91 -10.20 -2.23
CA ASN A 9 0.06 -11.27 -2.02
C ASN A 9 0.21 -11.50 -0.50
N ASN A 10 1.10 -12.38 -0.06
CA ASN A 10 1.25 -12.72 1.37
C ASN A 10 1.53 -11.52 2.28
N ASN A 11 2.20 -10.48 1.78
CA ASN A 11 2.69 -9.35 2.58
C ASN A 11 1.96 -8.03 2.29
N VAL A 12 1.03 -8.03 1.33
CA VAL A 12 0.32 -6.84 0.88
C VAL A 12 -1.17 -7.11 0.76
N SER A 13 -1.99 -6.17 1.22
CA SER A 13 -3.45 -6.26 1.15
C SER A 13 -4.08 -4.92 0.80
N LEU A 14 -5.10 -4.92 -0.05
CA LEU A 14 -6.03 -3.81 -0.17
C LEU A 14 -7.09 -3.96 0.91
N VAL A 15 -7.24 -2.94 1.75
CA VAL A 15 -8.14 -2.94 2.89
C VAL A 15 -9.02 -1.71 2.93
N ARG A 16 -10.09 -1.79 3.73
CA ARG A 16 -10.91 -0.66 4.15
C ARG A 16 -10.73 -0.40 5.63
N ASN A 17 -10.48 0.85 6.01
CA ASN A 17 -10.40 1.23 7.43
C ASN A 17 -11.80 1.58 8.00
N SER A 18 -11.86 1.95 9.28
CA SER A 18 -13.10 2.36 9.96
C SER A 18 -13.75 3.63 9.39
N LYS A 19 -12.99 4.47 8.69
CA LYS A 19 -13.49 5.68 8.02
C LYS A 19 -14.03 5.39 6.61
N GLY A 20 -13.96 4.15 6.15
CA GLY A 20 -14.38 3.76 4.81
C GLY A 20 -13.31 4.00 3.74
N GLU A 21 -12.11 4.45 4.11
CA GLU A 21 -11.02 4.71 3.17
C GLU A 21 -10.40 3.40 2.68
N GLU A 22 -10.13 3.31 1.39
CA GLU A 22 -9.40 2.20 0.78
C GLU A 22 -7.90 2.47 0.83
N LEU A 23 -7.16 1.53 1.40
CA LEU A 23 -5.74 1.66 1.71
C LEU A 23 -5.01 0.40 1.27
N ILE A 24 -3.77 0.56 0.83
CA ILE A 24 -2.87 -0.58 0.69
C ILE A 24 -2.05 -0.68 1.97
N VAL A 25 -2.09 -1.84 2.61
CA VAL A 25 -1.29 -2.13 3.81
C VAL A 25 -0.22 -3.15 3.48
N VAL A 26 0.95 -2.94 4.09
CA VAL A 26 2.11 -3.81 3.98
C VAL A 26 2.52 -4.28 5.36
N GLY A 27 2.86 -5.56 5.47
CA GLY A 27 3.45 -6.15 6.67
C GLY A 27 3.80 -7.60 6.43
N LYS A 28 4.77 -8.14 7.18
CA LYS A 28 5.21 -9.52 7.01
C LYS A 28 4.07 -10.52 7.25
N GLY A 29 3.70 -11.26 6.21
CA GLY A 29 2.64 -12.29 6.25
C GLY A 29 1.23 -11.74 6.52
N ILE A 30 0.99 -10.44 6.33
CA ILE A 30 -0.25 -9.77 6.73
C ILE A 30 -1.52 -10.34 6.05
N SER A 31 -1.37 -10.91 4.85
CA SER A 31 -2.44 -11.55 4.08
C SER A 31 -2.31 -13.07 4.05
N PHE A 32 -1.30 -13.66 4.71
CA PHE A 32 -1.06 -15.09 4.65
C PHE A 32 -2.22 -15.87 5.28
N GLY A 33 -2.85 -16.74 4.48
CA GLY A 33 -4.03 -17.50 4.91
C GLY A 33 -5.29 -16.67 5.12
N LYS A 34 -5.29 -15.39 4.72
CA LYS A 34 -6.45 -14.48 4.84
C LYS A 34 -7.20 -14.38 3.53
N LYS A 35 -8.50 -14.07 3.61
CA LYS A 35 -9.37 -13.86 2.45
C LYS A 35 -10.15 -12.55 2.55
N LYS A 36 -10.83 -12.20 1.46
CA LYS A 36 -11.72 -11.04 1.41
C LYS A 36 -12.73 -11.09 2.57
N GLY A 37 -12.87 -9.97 3.27
CA GLY A 37 -13.76 -9.81 4.43
C GLY A 37 -13.08 -10.04 5.78
N ASP A 38 -11.93 -10.72 5.83
CA ASP A 38 -11.17 -10.92 7.07
C ASP A 38 -10.63 -9.60 7.62
N LEU A 39 -10.27 -9.63 8.91
CA LEU A 39 -9.68 -8.49 9.60
C LEU A 39 -8.17 -8.64 9.75
N ILE A 40 -7.49 -7.51 9.57
CA ILE A 40 -6.08 -7.27 9.88
C ILE A 40 -6.03 -6.29 11.04
N SER A 41 -5.22 -6.60 12.04
CA SER A 41 -5.02 -5.70 13.18
C SER A 41 -4.00 -4.62 12.84
N GLU A 42 -4.14 -3.44 13.46
CA GLU A 42 -3.29 -2.28 13.14
C GLU A 42 -1.82 -2.50 13.52
N ASP A 43 -1.54 -3.29 14.56
CA ASP A 43 -0.20 -3.68 15.00
C ASP A 43 0.53 -4.60 14.03
N GLN A 44 -0.19 -5.26 13.10
CA GLN A 44 0.41 -6.09 12.06
C GLN A 44 0.84 -5.29 10.82
N VAL A 45 0.50 -3.99 10.79
CA VAL A 45 0.73 -3.13 9.62
C VAL A 45 2.03 -2.38 9.83
N GLU A 46 3.00 -2.63 8.97
CA GLU A 46 4.29 -1.94 8.95
C GLU A 46 4.21 -0.64 8.16
N LYS A 47 3.46 -0.63 7.05
CA LYS A 47 3.33 0.55 6.18
C LYS A 47 1.94 0.67 5.57
N VAL A 48 1.48 1.90 5.43
CA VAL A 48 0.18 2.26 4.83
C VAL A 48 0.41 3.18 3.63
N PHE A 49 -0.03 2.74 2.45
CA PHE A 49 -0.04 3.56 1.25
C PHE A 49 -1.47 4.06 0.97
N ARG A 50 -1.57 5.39 0.85
CA ARG A 50 -2.81 6.11 0.51
C ARG A 50 -2.74 6.49 -0.97
N MET A 51 -3.39 5.70 -1.80
CA MET A 51 -3.45 5.93 -3.24
C MET A 51 -4.63 6.86 -3.55
N LYS A 52 -4.38 7.95 -4.27
CA LYS A 52 -5.40 8.98 -4.56
C LYS A 52 -6.30 8.63 -5.74
N THR A 53 -5.80 7.80 -6.65
CA THR A 53 -6.49 7.44 -7.91
C THR A 53 -6.41 5.94 -8.16
N GLU A 54 -7.37 5.44 -8.92
CA GLU A 54 -7.40 4.03 -9.34
C GLU A 54 -6.15 3.67 -10.18
N GLU A 55 -5.74 4.55 -11.09
CA GLU A 55 -4.52 4.40 -11.88
C GLU A 55 -3.28 4.21 -11.00
N SER A 56 -3.13 5.03 -9.94
CA SER A 56 -1.99 4.90 -9.04
C SER A 56 -1.99 3.53 -8.34
N ARG A 57 -3.17 3.03 -7.97
CA ARG A 57 -3.35 1.70 -7.37
C ARG A 57 -2.95 0.59 -8.34
N GLU A 58 -3.36 0.69 -9.60
CA GLU A 58 -3.00 -0.26 -10.66
C GLU A 58 -1.49 -0.25 -10.95
N ASN A 59 -0.87 0.91 -11.03
CA ASN A 59 0.57 1.05 -11.20
C ASN A 59 1.34 0.38 -10.05
N PHE A 60 0.89 0.57 -8.81
CA PHE A 60 1.48 -0.12 -7.66
C PHE A 60 1.33 -1.64 -7.75
N MET A 61 0.17 -2.12 -8.19
CA MET A 61 -0.08 -3.55 -8.40
C MET A 61 0.80 -4.14 -9.50
N THR A 62 1.06 -3.40 -10.57
CA THR A 62 1.99 -3.80 -11.63
C THR A 62 3.41 -3.87 -11.09
N LEU A 63 3.87 -2.86 -10.33
CA LEU A 63 5.19 -2.89 -9.71
C LEU A 63 5.37 -4.12 -8.81
N LEU A 64 4.36 -4.52 -8.05
CA LEU A 64 4.43 -5.72 -7.19
C LEU A 64 4.62 -7.04 -7.95
N LYS A 65 4.33 -7.08 -9.27
CA LYS A 65 4.54 -8.29 -10.08
C LYS A 65 6.00 -8.47 -10.46
N ASP A 66 6.68 -7.37 -10.77
CA ASP A 66 7.99 -7.40 -11.41
C ASP A 66 9.12 -6.89 -10.49
N VAL A 67 8.78 -6.16 -9.43
CA VAL A 67 9.73 -5.52 -8.52
C VAL A 67 9.53 -6.06 -7.10
N PRO A 68 10.60 -6.51 -6.41
CA PRO A 68 10.49 -6.94 -5.03
C PRO A 68 9.96 -5.81 -4.13
N LEU A 69 9.07 -6.17 -3.20
CA LEU A 69 8.38 -5.23 -2.32
C LEU A 69 9.33 -4.26 -1.60
N ASP A 70 10.48 -4.76 -1.14
CA ASP A 70 11.48 -3.96 -0.43
C ASP A 70 11.96 -2.77 -1.27
N PHE A 71 12.26 -2.96 -2.56
CA PHE A 71 12.67 -1.87 -3.46
C PHE A 71 11.55 -0.84 -3.64
N ILE A 72 10.31 -1.30 -3.79
CA ILE A 72 9.15 -0.41 -3.91
C ILE A 72 9.03 0.42 -2.62
N THR A 73 9.05 -0.23 -1.45
CA THR A 73 8.87 0.46 -0.17
C THR A 73 9.95 1.50 0.12
N VAL A 74 11.23 1.17 -0.14
CA VAL A 74 12.37 2.08 0.02
C VAL A 74 12.27 3.26 -0.94
N THR A 75 11.91 3.02 -2.19
CA THR A 75 11.76 4.10 -3.20
C THR A 75 10.70 5.11 -2.76
N TYR A 76 9.54 4.63 -2.31
CA TYR A 76 8.49 5.52 -1.81
C TYR A 76 8.90 6.26 -0.52
N GLU A 77 9.69 5.64 0.36
CA GLU A 77 10.26 6.29 1.54
C GLU A 77 11.20 7.44 1.16
N ILE A 78 12.08 7.23 0.18
CA ILE A 78 12.97 8.27 -0.32
C ILE A 78 12.15 9.43 -0.90
N ILE A 79 11.14 9.13 -1.72
CA ILE A 79 10.26 10.16 -2.31
C ILE A 79 9.51 10.94 -1.21
N ASP A 80 8.93 10.25 -0.22
CA ASP A 80 8.20 10.89 0.88
C ASP A 80 9.12 11.79 1.73
N ASN A 81 10.32 11.31 2.06
CA ASN A 81 11.33 12.08 2.78
C ASN A 81 11.78 13.34 2.01
N LEU A 82 12.06 13.19 0.71
CA LEU A 82 12.42 14.32 -0.14
C LEU A 82 11.28 15.33 -0.24
N SER A 83 10.04 14.88 -0.45
CA SER A 83 8.86 15.74 -0.56
C SER A 83 8.69 16.60 0.69
N LYS A 84 8.83 15.99 1.87
CA LYS A 84 8.71 16.66 3.17
C LYS A 84 9.81 17.71 3.38
N ASN A 85 11.05 17.38 3.01
CA ASN A 85 12.20 18.26 3.25
C ASN A 85 12.32 19.41 2.24
N THR A 86 11.80 19.23 1.02
CA THR A 86 11.94 20.21 -0.08
C THR A 86 10.66 20.99 -0.37
N ASN A 87 9.54 20.63 0.27
CA ASN A 87 8.20 21.14 -0.04
C ASN A 87 7.80 20.95 -1.52
N ILE A 88 8.38 19.95 -2.18
CA ILE A 88 8.08 19.58 -3.58
C ILE A 88 7.05 18.45 -3.57
N LEU A 89 5.94 18.63 -4.29
CA LEU A 89 5.00 17.54 -4.57
C LEU A 89 5.44 16.80 -5.83
N PHE A 90 5.91 15.57 -5.68
CA PHE A 90 6.03 14.66 -6.81
C PHE A 90 4.61 14.24 -7.22
N LYS A 91 4.13 14.78 -8.35
CA LYS A 91 2.88 14.34 -8.97
C LYS A 91 3.15 13.06 -9.75
N SER A 92 2.31 12.03 -9.59
CA SER A 92 2.30 10.93 -10.54
C SER A 92 1.92 11.50 -11.90
N THR A 93 2.84 11.47 -12.86
CA THR A 93 2.55 11.79 -14.26
C THR A 93 1.76 10.64 -14.85
N SER A 94 0.44 10.79 -14.93
CA SER A 94 -0.39 10.03 -15.88
C SER A 94 0.02 10.51 -17.28
N THR A 95 0.66 9.65 -18.06
CA THR A 95 0.86 9.87 -19.50
C THR A 95 -0.06 8.93 -20.25
#